data_AF-A0A428LZJ6-F1
#
_entry.id   AF-A0A428LZJ6-F1
#
_cell.length_a   1.000
_cell.length_b   1.000
_cell.length_c   1.000
_cell.angle_alpha   90.00
_cell.angle_beta   90.00
_cell.angle_gamma   90.00
#
_symmetry.space_group_name_H-M   'P 1'
#
loop_
_entity.id
_entity.type
_entity.pdbx_description
1 polymer ?
#
loop_
_entity_poly.entity_id
_entity_poly.type
_entity_poly.pdbx_seq_one_letter_code
_entity_poly.pdbx_strand_id
1 'polypeptide(L)'
;MKILHYTVLIVAEAQSSDNNINPLILDLLHDRNYSSKSNRGIKLPPHAFVGSEGQAVLEWESEKDGAEKLKKRLYQMLHRIIRLEECPTAIFLMICPEDKTLTFVSRLKLKK
;
A
#
# COMPACT_ATOMS: atom_id res chain seq x y z
N MET A 1 -7.88 -24.54 -2.71
CA MET A 1 -7.16 -23.24 -2.82
C MET A 1 -8.11 -22.14 -2.44
N LYS A 2 -7.68 -21.13 -1.67
CA LYS A 2 -8.55 -20.03 -1.22
C LYS A 2 -7.91 -18.68 -1.55
N ILE A 3 -8.74 -17.65 -1.72
CA ILE A 3 -8.29 -16.27 -1.88
C ILE A 3 -8.51 -15.57 -0.55
N LEU A 4 -7.44 -15.01 0.01
CA LEU A 4 -7.49 -14.14 1.18
C LEU A 4 -7.37 -12.69 0.71
N HIS A 5 -8.17 -11.82 1.31
CA HIS A 5 -8.19 -10.39 1.00
C HIS A 5 -7.48 -9.60 2.11
N TYR A 6 -6.67 -8.64 1.69
CA TYR A 6 -5.86 -7.83 2.58
C TYR A 6 -6.01 -6.36 2.26
N THR A 7 -6.03 -5.54 3.31
CA THR A 7 -5.75 -4.11 3.19
C THR A 7 -4.24 -3.92 3.13
N VAL A 8 -3.80 -3.12 2.16
CA VAL A 8 -2.40 -2.78 1.94
C VAL A 8 -2.21 -1.30 2.13
N LEU A 9 -1.27 -0.92 2.98
CA LEU A 9 -0.74 0.43 3.11
C LEU A 9 0.66 0.47 2.53
N ILE A 10 0.87 1.41 1.61
CA ILE A 10 2.15 1.67 0.96
C ILE A 10 2.55 3.10 1.31
N VAL A 11 3.74 3.26 1.88
CA VAL A 11 4.34 4.57 2.12
C VAL A 11 5.60 4.65 1.30
N ALA A 12 5.68 5.66 0.43
CA ALA A 12 6.84 5.91 -0.39
C ALA A 12 7.54 7.19 0.08
N GLU A 13 8.81 7.06 0.40
CA GLU A 13 9.68 8.14 0.86
C GLU A 13 10.68 8.47 -0.24
N ALA A 14 10.48 9.63 -0.87
CA ALA A 14 11.39 10.15 -1.88
C ALA A 14 12.66 10.69 -1.18
N GLN A 15 13.84 10.34 -1.69
CA GLN A 15 15.11 10.84 -1.16
C GLN A 15 15.47 12.24 -1.68
N SER A 16 14.78 12.74 -2.71
CA SER A 16 15.06 14.03 -3.31
C SER A 16 14.33 15.18 -2.58
N SER A 17 14.95 16.36 -2.60
CA SER A 17 14.39 17.62 -2.07
C SER A 17 13.02 17.97 -2.66
N ASP A 18 12.73 17.46 -3.85
CA ASP A 18 11.52 17.77 -4.60
C ASP A 18 10.30 16.98 -4.11
N ASN A 19 10.47 16.04 -3.16
CA ASN A 19 9.38 15.23 -2.60
C ASN A 19 8.53 14.51 -3.68
N ASN A 20 9.03 14.40 -4.91
CA ASN A 20 8.28 13.84 -6.02
C ASN A 20 8.54 12.33 -6.10
N ILE A 21 7.45 11.56 -6.10
CA ILE A 21 7.52 10.13 -6.36
C ILE A 21 7.57 9.91 -7.87
N ASN A 22 8.31 8.88 -8.27
CA ASN A 22 8.34 8.42 -9.64
C ASN A 22 6.92 8.22 -10.21
N PRO A 23 6.57 8.89 -11.33
CA PRO A 23 5.26 8.76 -11.96
C PRO A 23 4.86 7.31 -12.26
N LEU A 24 5.81 6.44 -12.59
CA LEU A 24 5.53 5.02 -12.86
C LEU A 24 5.02 4.27 -11.62
N ILE A 25 5.46 4.67 -10.42
CA ILE A 25 4.93 4.12 -9.16
C ILE A 25 3.49 4.62 -8.98
N LEU A 26 3.22 5.90 -9.25
CA LEU A 26 1.88 6.47 -9.14
C LEU A 26 0.89 5.80 -10.10
N ASP A 27 1.28 5.63 -11.36
CA ASP A 27 0.48 4.97 -12.39
C ASP A 27 0.17 3.52 -11.99
N LEU A 28 1.19 2.77 -11.54
CA LEU A 28 1.01 1.40 -11.06
C LEU A 28 0.01 1.31 -9.90
N LEU A 29 0.06 2.26 -8.97
CA LEU A 29 -0.83 2.29 -7.81
C LEU A 29 -2.25 2.69 -8.23
N HIS A 30 -2.40 3.64 -9.15
CA HIS A 30 -3.68 4.08 -9.68
C HIS A 30 -4.39 2.96 -10.45
N ASP A 31 -3.68 2.25 -11.32
CA ASP A 31 -4.21 1.09 -12.08
C ASP A 31 -4.71 -0.03 -11.17
N ARG A 32 -4.22 -0.08 -9.93
CA ARG A 32 -4.61 -1.05 -8.90
C ARG A 32 -5.60 -0.48 -7.89
N ASN A 33 -6.20 0.67 -8.17
CA ASN A 33 -7.18 1.36 -7.33
C ASN A 33 -6.68 1.75 -5.93
N TYR A 34 -5.38 1.97 -5.76
CA TYR A 34 -4.88 2.52 -4.50
C TYR A 34 -5.29 3.99 -4.36
N SER A 35 -5.85 4.32 -3.21
CA SER A 35 -6.27 5.68 -2.87
C SER A 35 -5.16 6.39 -2.08
N SER A 36 -4.78 7.58 -2.53
CA SER A 36 -3.92 8.46 -1.74
C SER A 36 -4.64 8.93 -0.47
N LYS A 37 -3.96 8.85 0.68
CA LYS A 37 -4.46 9.25 2.01
C LYS A 37 -3.72 10.45 2.59
N SER A 38 -2.78 11.06 1.87
CA SER A 38 -1.93 12.16 2.36
C SER A 38 -2.68 13.45 2.74
N ASN A 39 -3.96 13.64 2.34
CA ASN A 39 -4.68 14.91 2.50
C ASN A 39 -5.97 14.87 3.37
N ARG A 40 -6.27 13.80 4.11
CA ARG A 40 -7.57 13.62 4.80
C ARG A 40 -7.59 13.94 6.31
N GLY A 41 -6.75 14.85 6.78
CA GLY A 41 -6.74 15.29 8.19
C GLY A 41 -6.21 14.25 9.20
N ILE A 42 -5.62 13.16 8.70
CA ILE A 42 -4.88 12.15 9.48
C ILE A 42 -3.39 12.41 9.21
N LYS A 43 -2.55 12.43 10.25
CA LYS A 43 -1.08 12.56 10.14
C LYS A 43 -0.46 11.28 9.56
N LEU A 44 -0.75 10.98 8.29
CA LEU A 44 0.01 9.98 7.55
C LEU A 44 1.24 10.65 6.91
N PRO A 45 2.33 9.91 6.69
CA PRO A 45 3.46 10.41 5.93
C PRO A 45 3.00 10.94 4.56
N PRO A 46 3.74 11.91 4.00
CA PRO A 46 3.55 12.28 2.61
C PRO A 46 3.62 11.01 1.75
N HIS A 47 2.69 10.90 0.80
CA HIS A 47 2.59 9.75 -0.10
C HIS A 47 2.27 8.39 0.54
N ALA A 48 1.29 8.40 1.43
CA ALA A 48 0.64 7.19 1.89
C ALA A 48 -0.51 6.77 0.95
N PHE A 49 -0.49 5.53 0.49
CA PHE A 49 -1.50 4.93 -0.39
C PHE A 49 -2.14 3.70 0.27
N VAL A 50 -3.45 3.57 0.15
CA VAL A 50 -4.20 2.44 0.71
C VAL A 50 -5.03 1.77 -0.38
N GLY A 51 -4.96 0.44 -0.47
CA GLY A 51 -5.73 -0.36 -1.40
C GLY A 51 -6.08 -1.74 -0.82
N SER A 52 -6.88 -2.51 -1.55
CA SER A 52 -7.22 -3.90 -1.21
C SER A 52 -6.63 -4.85 -2.25
N GLU A 53 -6.07 -5.96 -1.81
CA GLU A 53 -5.42 -6.95 -2.67
C GLU A 53 -5.83 -8.37 -2.29
N GLY A 54 -6.09 -9.19 -3.31
CA GLY A 54 -6.29 -10.63 -3.16
C GLY A 54 -4.98 -11.40 -3.28
N GLN A 55 -4.82 -12.42 -2.44
CA GLN A 55 -3.72 -13.37 -2.52
C GLN A 55 -4.24 -14.80 -2.45
N ALA A 56 -3.93 -15.57 -3.50
CA ALA A 56 -4.20 -17.00 -3.52
C ALA A 56 -3.23 -17.74 -2.58
N VAL A 57 -3.79 -18.62 -1.76
CA VAL A 57 -3.06 -19.48 -0.82
C VAL A 57 -3.63 -20.89 -0.82
N LEU A 58 -2.81 -21.85 -0.42
CA LEU A 58 -3.23 -23.24 -0.21
C LEU A 58 -4.15 -23.32 1.02
N GLU A 59 -4.89 -24.42 1.16
CA GLU A 59 -5.91 -24.54 2.21
C GLU A 59 -5.30 -24.54 3.61
N TRP A 60 -4.14 -25.20 3.75
CA TRP A 60 -3.36 -25.26 4.99
C TRP A 60 -2.54 -24.00 5.28
N GLU A 61 -2.45 -23.05 4.33
CA GLU A 61 -1.71 -21.81 4.55
C GLU A 61 -2.52 -20.83 5.40
N SER A 62 -1.81 -20.17 6.31
CA SER A 62 -2.36 -19.18 7.22
C SER A 62 -2.51 -17.81 6.55
N GLU A 63 -3.25 -16.91 7.19
CA GLU A 63 -3.32 -15.51 6.77
C GLU A 63 -1.95 -14.83 6.76
N LYS A 64 -1.06 -15.21 7.67
CA LYS A 64 0.31 -14.68 7.73
C LYS A 64 1.11 -15.11 6.50
N ASP A 65 0.96 -16.35 6.06
CA ASP A 65 1.64 -16.86 4.86
C ASP A 65 1.14 -16.12 3.61
N GLY A 66 -0.17 -15.87 3.52
CA GLY A 66 -0.73 -15.06 2.45
C GLY A 66 -0.24 -13.61 2.49
N ALA A 67 -0.13 -13.00 3.67
CA ALA A 67 0.38 -11.64 3.82
C ALA A 67 1.85 -11.54 3.37
N GLU A 68 2.71 -12.50 3.74
CA GLU A 68 4.11 -12.54 3.31
C GLU A 68 4.27 -12.77 1.80
N LYS A 69 3.46 -13.66 1.20
CA LYS A 69 3.42 -13.84 -0.25
C LYS A 69 3.01 -12.56 -0.98
N LEU A 70 1.98 -11.89 -0.48
CA LEU A 70 1.51 -10.62 -1.03
C LEU A 70 2.59 -9.53 -0.89
N LYS A 71 3.23 -9.44 0.28
CA LYS A 71 4.34 -8.51 0.54
C LYS A 71 5.46 -8.69 -0.47
N LYS A 72 5.89 -9.94 -0.68
CA LYS A 72 6.95 -10.27 -1.64
C LYS A 72 6.55 -9.91 -3.07
N ARG A 73 5.30 -10.21 -3.48
CA ARG A 73 4.77 -9.87 -4.80
C ARG A 73 4.80 -8.36 -5.04
N LEU A 74 4.21 -7.59 -4.13
CA LEU A 74 4.14 -6.12 -4.26
C LEU A 74 5.53 -5.49 -4.22
N TYR A 75 6.40 -5.94 -3.31
CA TYR A 75 7.76 -5.46 -3.22
C TYR A 75 8.53 -5.73 -4.51
N GLN A 76 8.44 -6.93 -5.08
CA GLN A 76 9.10 -7.26 -6.35
C GLN A 76 8.60 -6.40 -7.51
N MET A 77 7.31 -6.09 -7.55
CA MET A 77 6.74 -5.22 -8.59
C MET A 77 7.27 -3.78 -8.47
N LEU A 78 7.18 -3.20 -7.28
CA LEU A 78 7.63 -1.82 -7.04
C LEU A 78 9.14 -1.67 -7.22
N HIS A 79 9.90 -2.66 -6.73
CA HIS A 79 11.36 -2.66 -6.81
C HIS A 79 11.89 -2.73 -8.25
N ARG A 80 11.10 -3.23 -9.22
CA ARG A 80 11.47 -3.13 -10.65
C ARG A 80 11.50 -1.69 -11.15
N ILE A 81 10.63 -0.84 -10.62
CA ILE A 81 10.56 0.58 -10.96
C ILE A 81 11.64 1.35 -10.21
N ILE A 82 11.75 1.13 -8.89
CA ILE A 82 12.74 1.81 -8.02
C ILE A 82 14.17 1.60 -8.50
N ARG A 83 14.52 0.41 -9.02
CA ARG A 83 15.86 0.11 -9.54
C ARG A 83 16.26 0.93 -10.77
N LEU A 84 15.30 1.56 -11.44
CA LEU A 84 15.55 2.42 -12.60
C LEU A 84 15.78 3.88 -12.19
N GLU A 85 15.57 4.22 -10.91
CA GLU A 85 15.77 5.57 -10.39
C GLU A 85 17.25 5.83 -10.07
N GLU A 86 17.73 7.02 -10.38
CA GLU A 86 19.07 7.48 -9.97
C GLU A 86 19.19 7.58 -8.45
N CYS A 87 18.11 7.98 -7.77
CA CYS A 87 17.98 8.04 -6.31
C CYS A 87 16.80 7.15 -5.87
N PRO A 88 17.07 5.93 -5.39
CA PRO A 88 16.03 4.95 -5.10
C PRO A 88 15.02 5.43 -4.04
N THR A 89 13.75 5.44 -4.40
CA THR A 89 12.64 5.67 -3.47
C THR A 89 12.58 4.55 -2.42
N ALA A 90 12.52 4.91 -1.14
CA ALA A 90 12.30 3.95 -0.07
C ALA A 90 10.81 3.62 0.05
N ILE A 91 10.46 2.34 0.17
CA ILE A 91 9.06 1.91 0.27
C ILE A 91 8.85 1.07 1.52
N PHE A 92 7.84 1.47 2.30
CA PHE A 92 7.33 0.71 3.43
C PHE A 92 5.97 0.09 3.07
N LEU A 93 5.85 -1.21 3.33
CA LEU A 93 4.63 -1.98 3.08
C LEU A 93 4.08 -2.52 4.40
N MET A 94 2.80 -2.24 4.66
CA MET A 94 2.04 -2.87 5.73
C MET A 94 0.84 -3.59 5.12
N ILE A 95 0.64 -4.84 5.53
CA ILE A 95 -0.40 -5.72 5.01
C ILE A 95 -1.15 -6.30 6.20
N CYS A 96 -2.48 -6.15 6.20
CA CYS A 96 -3.35 -6.64 7.25
C CYS A 96 -4.57 -7.32 6.61
N PRO A 97 -5.09 -8.44 7.16
CA PRO A 97 -6.34 -9.03 6.69
C PRO A 97 -7.47 -8.00 6.66
N GLU A 98 -8.24 -7.97 5.57
CA GLU A 98 -9.24 -6.93 5.33
C GLU A 98 -10.33 -6.93 6.43
N ASP A 99 -10.74 -8.11 6.88
CA ASP A 99 -11.70 -8.34 7.97
C ASP A 99 -11.21 -7.85 9.35
N LYS A 100 -9.89 -7.74 9.54
CA LYS A 100 -9.25 -7.31 10.79
C LYS A 100 -8.75 -5.87 10.73
N THR A 101 -8.88 -5.20 9.59
CA THR A 101 -8.38 -3.84 9.41
C THR A 101 -9.44 -2.82 9.85
N LEU A 102 -9.20 -2.14 10.97
CA LEU A 102 -10.02 -0.99 11.38
C LEU A 102 -9.58 0.27 10.64
N THR A 103 -10.35 0.69 9.65
CA THR A 103 -10.18 2.01 9.04
C THR A 103 -10.89 3.06 9.90
N PHE A 104 -10.12 3.85 10.66
CA PHE A 104 -10.66 5.03 11.33
C PHE A 104 -11.03 6.09 10.28
N VAL A 105 -12.26 6.01 9.77
CA VAL A 105 -12.88 7.13 9.06
C VAL A 105 -13.23 8.14 10.14
N SER A 106 -12.47 9.24 10.26
CA SER A 106 -12.93 10.34 11.10
C SER A 106 -14.26 10.82 10.52
N ARG A 107 -15.36 10.48 11.19
CA ARG A 107 -16.63 11.12 10.90
C ARG A 107 -16.43 12.57 11.32
N LEU A 108 -16.19 13.44 10.34
CA LEU A 108 -16.39 14.87 10.51
C LEU A 108 -17.77 15.02 11.15
N LYS A 109 -17.79 15.44 12.43
CA LYS A 109 -19.04 15.81 13.10
C LYS A 109 -19.69 16.87 12.21
N LEU A 110 -20.76 16.50 11.52
CA LEU A 110 -21.73 17.44 10.99
C LEU A 110 -22.15 18.30 12.18
N LYS A 111 -21.63 19.53 12.25
CA LYS A 111 -22.17 20.54 13.14
C LYS A 111 -23.60 20.80 12.64
N LYS A 112 -24.58 20.35 13.42
CA LYS A 112 -25.92 20.92 13.40
C LYS A 112 -25.88 22.30 14.04
#